data_AF-A0A2R6ECI4-F1
#
_entry.id   AF-A0A2R6ECI4-F1
#
_cell.length_a   1.000
_cell.length_b   1.000
_cell.length_c   1.000
_cell.angle_alpha   90.00
_cell.angle_beta   90.00
_cell.angle_gamma   90.00
#
_symmetry.space_group_name_H-M   'P 1'
#
loop_
_entity.id
_entity.type
_entity.pdbx_description
1 polymer ?
#
loop_
_entity_poly.entity_id
_entity_poly.type
_entity_poly.pdbx_seq_one_letter_code
_entity_poly.pdbx_strand_id
1 'polypeptide(L)'
;MSTESGEGNLSALPNVVLITTHDLGQHLGCYGIDTVDTANIDSFAEQGVRFENAYATSPVCSPARGSLLTGRYPQSTGLMGLTHAPWWWQLDNDEILLPELLQNAGYETHLSGFQHVVSEADRLGIDCVHSTENDAEETAAAAEEIFEETSEDTPLYAQFGFTEVHREFTDEPYDENGVHVPGYLQSTEETHTDLARFQAEINYFDNRVGEILDALEASGHRDDTIVILAADHGVPYPGAKWSCRLPGLEIALVMDGPGAAFEDRETVTSVASNVDVVPTLLDVLGLPIPDHVEGVNFRDHLENGAEPPREMAFAQFTEHMKRDNESRAIVTENWELIRYFDQGRTIDYPVEIHPQRFADHVERMPTTWEPRPFAQLFDVKRDPDGLEDVGMDGEHDELVADLSRQLLQWMVAVDDPLLQGRVRLPYYERAIDDFFTTSTRI
;
A
#
# COMPACT_ATOMS: atom_id res chain seq x y z
N MET A 1 -18.00 -38.75 -4.95
CA MET A 1 -19.30 -38.11 -4.63
C MET A 1 -19.16 -36.70 -5.11
N SER A 2 -19.92 -36.37 -6.14
CA SER A 2 -19.99 -35.07 -6.79
C SER A 2 -20.42 -34.00 -5.78
N THR A 3 -19.56 -33.02 -5.55
CA THR A 3 -19.93 -31.76 -4.93
C THR A 3 -20.66 -30.94 -5.98
N GLU A 4 -21.98 -30.82 -5.83
CA GLU A 4 -22.76 -29.78 -6.50
C GLU A 4 -22.20 -28.44 -6.04
N SER A 5 -21.54 -27.71 -6.95
CA SER A 5 -21.28 -26.28 -6.79
C SER A 5 -22.65 -25.60 -6.75
N GLY A 6 -23.01 -25.03 -5.60
CA GLY A 6 -24.19 -24.18 -5.52
C GLY A 6 -23.99 -23.02 -6.48
N GLU A 7 -24.79 -22.96 -7.53
CA GLU A 7 -25.01 -21.73 -8.30
C GLU A 7 -25.66 -20.75 -7.32
N GLY A 8 -24.83 -19.99 -6.60
CA GLY A 8 -25.27 -18.82 -5.85
C GLY A 8 -25.90 -17.83 -6.83
N ASN A 9 -26.96 -17.15 -6.40
CA ASN A 9 -27.58 -16.14 -7.24
C ASN A 9 -26.61 -14.95 -7.37
N LEU A 10 -25.90 -14.85 -8.49
CA LEU A 10 -24.91 -13.80 -8.76
C LEU A 10 -25.52 -12.39 -8.61
N SER A 11 -26.81 -12.23 -8.92
CA SER A 11 -27.57 -10.99 -8.75
C SER A 11 -27.75 -10.53 -7.29
N ALA A 12 -27.20 -11.25 -6.32
CA ALA A 12 -27.25 -10.91 -4.90
C ALA A 12 -25.87 -10.56 -4.32
N LEU A 13 -24.80 -10.66 -5.12
CA LEU A 13 -23.46 -10.25 -4.70
C LEU A 13 -23.28 -8.74 -4.89
N PRO A 14 -22.69 -8.03 -3.92
CA PRO A 14 -22.33 -6.63 -4.10
C PRO A 14 -21.30 -6.42 -5.21
N ASN A 15 -21.39 -5.27 -5.89
CA ASN A 15 -20.33 -4.74 -6.72
C ASN A 15 -19.11 -4.36 -5.85
N VAL A 16 -17.94 -4.25 -6.46
CA VAL A 16 -16.70 -3.85 -5.79
C VAL A 16 -15.99 -2.76 -6.57
N VAL A 17 -15.68 -1.65 -5.91
CA VAL A 17 -14.85 -0.57 -6.44
C VAL A 17 -13.59 -0.44 -5.59
N LEU A 18 -12.43 -0.54 -6.23
CA LEU A 18 -11.12 -0.35 -5.61
C LEU A 18 -10.45 0.91 -6.16
N ILE A 19 -10.26 1.91 -5.31
CA ILE A 19 -9.54 3.15 -5.60
C ILE A 19 -8.15 3.05 -4.96
N THR A 20 -7.10 3.14 -5.79
CA THR A 20 -5.72 3.12 -5.30
C THR A 20 -4.97 4.38 -5.71
N THR A 21 -4.07 4.83 -4.84
CA THR A 21 -3.26 6.04 -5.03
C THR A 21 -1.80 5.76 -4.69
N HIS A 22 -0.89 6.52 -5.30
CA HIS A 22 0.53 6.49 -4.98
C HIS A 22 0.87 7.46 -3.86
N ASP A 23 1.79 7.04 -2.99
CA ASP A 23 2.59 7.95 -2.16
C ASP A 23 1.74 8.82 -1.19
N LEU A 24 0.47 8.51 -0.97
CA LEU A 24 -0.43 9.33 -0.13
C LEU A 24 -0.11 9.20 1.37
N GLY A 25 0.34 8.02 1.80
CA GLY A 25 0.34 7.64 3.20
C GLY A 25 -1.02 7.90 3.85
N GLN A 26 -1.02 8.66 4.95
CA GLN A 26 -2.22 9.13 5.65
C GLN A 26 -2.43 10.66 5.55
N HIS A 27 -1.93 11.33 4.50
CA HIS A 27 -2.05 12.78 4.38
C HIS A 27 -3.44 13.23 3.92
N LEU A 28 -4.44 13.01 4.78
CA LEU A 28 -5.86 13.34 4.57
C LEU A 28 -6.44 14.02 5.83
N GLY A 29 -7.48 14.83 5.66
CA GLY A 29 -8.19 15.48 6.78
C GLY A 29 -8.77 14.47 7.76
N CYS A 30 -9.38 13.40 7.26
CA CYS A 30 -9.86 12.27 8.05
C CYS A 30 -8.76 11.47 8.75
N TYR A 31 -7.48 11.75 8.53
CA TYR A 31 -6.36 11.20 9.32
C TYR A 31 -5.66 12.27 10.17
N GLY A 32 -6.29 13.44 10.33
CA GLY A 32 -5.83 14.52 11.22
C GLY A 32 -4.86 15.51 10.57
N ILE A 33 -4.72 15.50 9.24
CA ILE A 33 -3.92 16.50 8.52
C ILE A 33 -4.83 17.66 8.11
N ASP A 34 -5.02 18.63 9.01
CA ASP A 34 -5.94 19.77 8.81
C ASP A 34 -5.49 20.78 7.72
N THR A 35 -4.31 20.58 7.12
CA THR A 35 -3.74 21.49 6.11
C THR A 35 -4.11 21.13 4.67
N VAL A 36 -4.63 19.91 4.43
CA VAL A 36 -5.17 19.50 3.12
C VAL A 36 -6.68 19.75 3.06
N ASP A 37 -7.26 19.81 1.86
CA ASP A 37 -8.70 19.92 1.62
C ASP A 37 -9.16 18.64 0.90
N THR A 38 -9.62 17.66 1.69
CA THR A 38 -9.99 16.32 1.22
C THR A 38 -11.45 16.01 1.51
N ALA A 39 -12.34 16.96 1.22
CA ALA A 39 -13.75 16.90 1.62
C ALA A 39 -14.50 15.66 1.11
N ASN A 40 -14.15 15.15 -0.08
CA ASN A 40 -14.83 13.98 -0.66
C ASN A 40 -14.40 12.69 0.06
N ILE A 41 -13.10 12.49 0.25
CA ILE A 41 -12.55 11.34 0.97
C ILE A 41 -12.94 11.40 2.44
N ASP A 42 -12.95 12.58 3.06
CA ASP A 42 -13.36 12.75 4.45
C ASP A 42 -14.84 12.38 4.65
N SER A 43 -15.72 12.84 3.77
CA SER A 43 -17.15 12.46 3.75
C SER A 43 -17.34 10.96 3.53
N PHE A 44 -16.53 10.35 2.66
CA PHE A 44 -16.53 8.90 2.45
C PHE A 44 -16.10 8.14 3.71
N ALA A 45 -15.03 8.60 4.38
CA ALA A 45 -14.52 8.00 5.61
C ALA A 45 -15.50 8.15 6.79
N GLU A 46 -16.25 9.25 6.88
CA GLU A 46 -17.32 9.43 7.88
C GLU A 46 -18.47 8.44 7.71
N GLN A 47 -18.66 7.94 6.48
CA GLN A 47 -19.72 7.00 6.15
C GLN A 47 -19.25 5.54 6.18
N GLY A 48 -17.95 5.29 6.19
CA GLY A 48 -17.36 3.96 6.16
C GLY A 48 -16.64 3.54 7.42
N VAL A 49 -15.86 2.48 7.28
CA VAL A 49 -14.89 2.00 8.25
C VAL A 49 -13.51 2.54 7.87
N ARG A 50 -12.97 3.42 8.70
CA ARG A 50 -11.60 3.95 8.58
C ARG A 50 -10.65 3.13 9.44
N PHE A 51 -9.55 2.65 8.86
CA PHE A 51 -8.50 1.95 9.61
C PHE A 51 -7.40 2.93 10.01
N GLU A 52 -7.34 3.28 11.29
CA GLU A 52 -6.39 4.26 11.83
C GLU A 52 -4.95 3.73 11.79
N ASN A 53 -4.76 2.45 12.12
CA ASN A 53 -3.44 1.79 12.20
C ASN A 53 -3.27 0.77 11.07
N ALA A 54 -3.31 1.22 9.82
CA ALA A 54 -3.08 0.38 8.63
C ALA A 54 -1.66 0.58 8.06
N TYR A 55 -0.97 -0.53 7.77
CA TYR A 55 0.41 -0.51 7.29
C TYR A 55 0.63 -1.28 5.99
N ALA A 56 1.42 -0.71 5.08
CA ALA A 56 1.89 -1.37 3.87
C ALA A 56 2.91 -2.46 4.19
N THR A 57 2.88 -3.56 3.44
CA THR A 57 3.90 -4.62 3.49
C THR A 57 5.26 -4.19 2.92
N SER A 58 5.34 -3.03 2.26
CA SER A 58 6.57 -2.49 1.67
C SER A 58 6.45 -0.98 1.46
N PRO A 59 7.52 -0.19 1.68
CA PRO A 59 7.54 1.25 1.42
C PRO A 59 7.77 1.58 -0.08
N VAL A 60 7.30 0.70 -0.96
CA VAL A 60 7.51 0.73 -2.42
C VAL A 60 6.25 0.23 -3.12
N CYS A 61 5.83 0.91 -4.18
CA CYS A 61 4.52 0.75 -4.80
C CYS A 61 4.21 -0.64 -5.35
N SER A 62 5.00 -1.18 -6.27
CA SER A 62 4.76 -2.52 -6.85
C SER A 62 4.59 -3.64 -5.81
N PRO A 63 5.53 -3.87 -4.85
CA PRO A 63 5.36 -4.90 -3.83
C PRO A 63 4.15 -4.67 -2.92
N ALA A 64 3.88 -3.42 -2.55
CA ALA A 64 2.74 -3.10 -1.68
C ALA A 64 1.40 -3.33 -2.40
N ARG A 65 1.26 -2.87 -3.65
CA ARG A 65 0.08 -3.14 -4.50
C ARG A 65 -0.07 -4.63 -4.81
N GLY A 66 1.05 -5.35 -4.99
CA GLY A 66 1.04 -6.80 -5.13
C GLY A 66 0.44 -7.48 -3.91
N SER A 67 0.80 -7.02 -2.70
CA SER A 67 0.23 -7.57 -1.46
C SER A 67 -1.25 -7.21 -1.29
N LEU A 68 -1.63 -5.98 -1.64
CA LEU A 68 -3.03 -5.54 -1.64
C LEU A 68 -3.91 -6.38 -2.57
N LEU A 69 -3.39 -6.81 -3.72
CA LEU A 69 -4.16 -7.54 -4.73
C LEU A 69 -4.09 -9.06 -4.57
N THR A 70 -3.09 -9.62 -3.88
CA THR A 70 -2.96 -11.09 -3.70
C THR A 70 -3.32 -11.55 -2.29
N GLY A 71 -3.31 -10.64 -1.32
CA GLY A 71 -3.36 -11.01 0.10
C GLY A 71 -2.12 -11.78 0.55
N ARG A 72 -0.99 -11.64 -0.15
CA ARG A 72 0.29 -12.33 0.12
C ARG A 72 1.44 -11.36 0.23
N TYR A 73 2.45 -11.69 1.04
CA TYR A 73 3.60 -10.83 1.26
C TYR A 73 4.53 -10.78 0.03
N PRO A 74 5.31 -9.70 -0.14
CA PRO A 74 6.19 -9.53 -1.30
C PRO A 74 7.19 -10.68 -1.51
N GLN A 75 7.64 -11.32 -0.41
CA GLN A 75 8.56 -12.45 -0.46
C GLN A 75 7.90 -13.71 -1.01
N SER A 76 6.62 -13.92 -0.71
CA SER A 76 5.84 -15.08 -1.14
C SER A 76 5.38 -14.97 -2.59
N THR A 77 5.17 -13.75 -3.08
CA THR A 77 4.70 -13.48 -4.44
C THR A 77 5.82 -13.31 -5.48
N GLY A 78 7.08 -13.25 -5.04
CA GLY A 78 8.23 -12.93 -5.88
C GLY A 78 8.38 -11.44 -6.24
N LEU A 79 7.33 -10.62 -6.06
CA LEU A 79 7.36 -9.19 -6.33
C LEU A 79 7.89 -8.41 -5.13
N MET A 80 9.20 -8.50 -4.85
CA MET A 80 9.83 -7.78 -3.73
C MET A 80 10.20 -6.32 -4.05
N GLY A 81 9.94 -5.87 -5.28
CA GLY A 81 10.36 -4.56 -5.77
C GLY A 81 9.67 -4.09 -7.04
N LEU A 82 10.14 -2.98 -7.62
CA LEU A 82 9.52 -2.36 -8.79
C LEU A 82 9.49 -3.26 -10.04
N THR A 83 8.32 -3.30 -10.71
CA THR A 83 8.11 -4.13 -11.91
C THR A 83 8.71 -3.53 -13.20
N HIS A 84 8.78 -2.21 -13.29
CA HIS A 84 9.26 -1.51 -14.47
C HIS A 84 10.80 -1.48 -14.55
N ALA A 85 11.32 -1.07 -15.70
CA ALA A 85 12.76 -0.88 -15.88
C ALA A 85 13.30 0.21 -14.93
N PRO A 86 14.53 0.06 -14.38
CA PRO A 86 15.48 -1.02 -14.62
C PRO A 86 15.44 -2.13 -13.55
N TRP A 87 14.32 -2.36 -12.85
CA TRP A 87 14.25 -3.31 -11.76
C TRP A 87 13.70 -4.67 -12.16
N TRP A 88 12.63 -4.70 -12.96
CA TRP A 88 12.05 -5.93 -13.55
C TRP A 88 11.70 -7.03 -12.54
N TRP A 89 11.27 -6.66 -11.33
CA TRP A 89 10.62 -7.63 -10.44
C TRP A 89 9.30 -8.06 -11.05
N GLN A 90 8.88 -9.30 -10.79
CA GLN A 90 7.66 -9.85 -11.37
C GLN A 90 6.98 -10.71 -10.31
N LEU A 91 5.65 -10.73 -10.36
CA LEU A 91 4.89 -11.76 -9.65
C LEU A 91 5.25 -13.12 -10.22
N ASP A 92 5.37 -14.12 -9.35
CA ASP A 92 5.48 -15.52 -9.72
C ASP A 92 4.28 -15.93 -10.59
N ASN A 93 4.50 -16.87 -11.52
CA ASN A 93 3.57 -17.13 -12.62
C ASN A 93 2.22 -17.72 -12.19
N ASP A 94 2.16 -18.29 -10.99
CA ASP A 94 0.99 -18.93 -10.39
C ASP A 94 0.25 -18.05 -9.38
N GLU A 95 0.70 -16.82 -9.18
CA GLU A 95 -0.01 -15.85 -8.33
C GLU A 95 -1.34 -15.42 -8.98
N ILE A 96 -2.41 -15.49 -8.19
CA ILE A 96 -3.78 -15.13 -8.60
C ILE A 96 -4.16 -13.83 -7.88
N LEU A 97 -4.48 -12.79 -8.66
CA LEU A 97 -4.82 -11.48 -8.12
C LEU A 97 -6.33 -11.37 -7.86
N LEU A 98 -6.73 -10.40 -7.03
CA LEU A 98 -8.11 -10.11 -6.66
C LEU A 98 -9.05 -9.98 -7.87
N PRO A 99 -8.70 -9.28 -8.97
CA PRO A 99 -9.58 -9.22 -10.13
C PRO A 99 -9.82 -10.62 -10.73
N GLU A 100 -8.79 -11.47 -10.83
CA GLU A 100 -8.95 -12.85 -11.29
C GLU A 100 -9.78 -13.71 -10.30
N LEU A 101 -9.63 -13.51 -8.98
CA LEU A 101 -10.47 -14.18 -7.98
C LEU A 101 -11.96 -13.81 -8.15
N LEU A 102 -12.25 -12.53 -8.40
CA LEU A 102 -13.62 -12.05 -8.60
C LEU A 102 -14.17 -12.46 -9.97
N GLN A 103 -13.36 -12.43 -11.02
CA GLN A 103 -13.72 -12.95 -12.35
C GLN A 103 -14.13 -14.43 -12.26
N ASN A 104 -13.36 -15.24 -11.54
CA ASN A 104 -13.68 -16.64 -11.30
C ASN A 104 -14.97 -16.83 -10.48
N ALA A 105 -15.37 -15.83 -9.69
CA ALA A 105 -16.64 -15.79 -8.97
C ALA A 105 -17.81 -15.24 -9.81
N GLY A 106 -17.57 -14.87 -11.07
CA GLY A 106 -18.59 -14.40 -12.01
C GLY A 106 -18.73 -12.88 -12.12
N TYR A 107 -17.76 -12.12 -11.61
CA TYR A 107 -17.72 -10.66 -11.79
C TYR A 107 -17.24 -10.31 -13.19
N GLU A 108 -17.74 -9.19 -13.73
CA GLU A 108 -17.08 -8.49 -14.84
C GLU A 108 -16.03 -7.53 -14.26
N THR A 109 -14.80 -7.58 -14.78
CA THR A 109 -13.67 -6.86 -14.19
C THR A 109 -13.17 -5.72 -15.08
N HIS A 110 -13.08 -4.53 -14.50
CA HIS A 110 -12.70 -3.29 -15.18
C HIS A 110 -11.46 -2.65 -14.54
N LEU A 111 -10.62 -2.06 -15.37
CA LEU A 111 -9.48 -1.24 -14.94
C LEU A 111 -9.49 0.11 -15.67
N SER A 112 -9.35 1.19 -14.90
CA SER A 112 -9.00 2.52 -15.40
C SER A 112 -7.76 3.03 -14.67
N GLY A 113 -6.77 3.48 -15.42
CA GLY A 113 -5.52 4.02 -14.90
C GLY A 113 -4.47 2.94 -14.58
N PHE A 114 -3.78 3.12 -13.45
CA PHE A 114 -2.49 2.52 -13.16
C PHE A 114 -2.50 1.42 -12.09
N GLN A 115 -2.09 0.21 -12.47
CA GLN A 115 -2.05 -0.98 -11.58
C GLN A 115 -0.69 -1.23 -10.88
N HIS A 116 0.42 -1.01 -11.58
CA HIS A 116 1.82 -1.15 -11.15
C HIS A 116 2.33 -2.48 -10.57
N VAL A 117 1.65 -3.61 -10.77
CA VAL A 117 2.03 -4.94 -10.26
C VAL A 117 2.57 -5.91 -11.33
N VAL A 118 2.05 -5.86 -12.56
CA VAL A 118 2.53 -6.70 -13.68
C VAL A 118 3.00 -5.87 -14.87
N SER A 119 3.93 -6.44 -15.65
CA SER A 119 4.36 -5.86 -16.92
C SER A 119 3.49 -6.24 -18.11
N GLU A 120 2.72 -7.33 -17.98
CA GLU A 120 1.84 -7.88 -19.03
C GLU A 120 0.40 -7.92 -18.48
N ALA A 121 -0.52 -7.20 -19.13
CA ALA A 121 -1.87 -6.94 -18.61
C ALA A 121 -2.78 -8.19 -18.57
N ASP A 122 -2.46 -9.21 -19.37
CA ASP A 122 -3.18 -10.49 -19.42
C ASP A 122 -3.09 -11.29 -18.11
N ARG A 123 -2.17 -10.92 -17.22
CA ARG A 123 -2.01 -11.52 -15.88
C ARG A 123 -2.82 -10.86 -14.77
N LEU A 124 -3.62 -9.83 -15.08
CA LEU A 124 -4.37 -9.09 -14.04
C LEU A 124 -5.72 -9.73 -13.69
N GLY A 125 -6.33 -10.48 -14.62
CA GLY A 125 -7.72 -10.90 -14.51
C GLY A 125 -8.72 -9.77 -14.81
N ILE A 126 -8.39 -8.89 -15.78
CA ILE A 126 -9.23 -7.76 -16.20
C ILE A 126 -9.86 -8.05 -17.57
N ASP A 127 -11.18 -7.94 -17.67
CA ASP A 127 -11.95 -8.07 -18.92
C ASP A 127 -11.90 -6.80 -19.76
N CYS A 128 -12.03 -5.64 -19.11
CA CYS A 128 -12.22 -4.35 -19.75
C CYS A 128 -11.22 -3.31 -19.24
N VAL A 129 -10.42 -2.73 -20.14
CA VAL A 129 -9.46 -1.66 -19.82
C VAL A 129 -9.91 -0.36 -20.49
N HIS A 130 -10.15 0.67 -19.68
CA HIS A 130 -10.75 1.95 -20.13
C HIS A 130 -9.70 3.02 -20.39
N SER A 131 -8.80 3.24 -19.42
CA SER A 131 -7.61 4.07 -19.60
C SER A 131 -6.37 3.34 -19.11
N THR A 132 -5.26 3.53 -19.84
CA THR A 132 -3.91 3.14 -19.39
C THR A 132 -3.00 4.35 -19.20
N GLU A 133 -3.56 5.55 -19.35
CA GLU A 133 -2.82 6.79 -19.19
C GLU A 133 -2.63 7.09 -17.70
N ASN A 134 -1.50 7.70 -17.37
CA ASN A 134 -1.21 8.16 -16.02
C ASN A 134 -1.77 9.58 -15.86
N ASP A 135 -3.10 9.70 -15.94
CA ASP A 135 -3.83 10.96 -15.86
C ASP A 135 -5.09 10.77 -15.00
N ALA A 136 -5.19 11.54 -13.91
CA ALA A 136 -6.30 11.44 -12.97
C ALA A 136 -7.67 11.77 -13.58
N GLU A 137 -7.74 12.73 -14.50
CA GLU A 137 -9.00 13.17 -15.11
C GLU A 137 -9.54 12.07 -16.03
N GLU A 138 -8.70 11.48 -16.88
CA GLU A 138 -9.09 10.33 -17.70
C GLU A 138 -9.41 9.09 -16.83
N THR A 139 -8.66 8.87 -15.76
CA THR A 139 -8.91 7.75 -14.84
C THR A 139 -10.31 7.85 -14.24
N ALA A 140 -10.68 9.01 -13.70
CA ALA A 140 -11.99 9.25 -13.09
C ALA A 140 -13.13 9.31 -14.12
N ALA A 141 -12.90 9.89 -15.31
CA ALA A 141 -13.92 10.01 -16.35
C ALA A 141 -14.47 8.66 -16.85
N ALA A 142 -13.70 7.58 -16.72
CA ALA A 142 -14.16 6.23 -17.06
C ALA A 142 -15.29 5.72 -16.14
N ALA A 143 -15.49 6.34 -14.97
CA ALA A 143 -16.48 5.89 -13.98
C ALA A 143 -17.92 5.94 -14.51
N GLU A 144 -18.28 6.99 -15.26
CA GLU A 144 -19.63 7.09 -15.85
C GLU A 144 -19.91 5.92 -16.79
N GLU A 145 -18.98 5.61 -17.70
CA GLU A 145 -19.11 4.50 -18.64
C GLU A 145 -19.18 3.14 -17.92
N ILE A 146 -18.29 2.90 -16.96
CA ILE A 146 -18.24 1.65 -16.19
C ILE A 146 -19.57 1.39 -15.46
N PHE A 147 -20.10 2.42 -14.78
CA PHE A 147 -21.30 2.24 -13.97
C PHE A 147 -22.60 2.27 -14.78
N GLU A 148 -22.64 2.94 -15.93
CA GLU A 148 -23.80 2.89 -16.85
C GLU A 148 -23.94 1.52 -17.55
N GLU A 149 -22.83 0.82 -17.80
CA GLU A 149 -22.83 -0.50 -18.43
C GLU A 149 -23.07 -1.65 -17.45
N THR A 150 -23.13 -1.35 -16.14
CA THR A 150 -23.34 -2.34 -15.09
C THR A 150 -24.71 -3.00 -15.20
N SER A 151 -24.72 -4.34 -15.18
CA SER A 151 -25.95 -5.14 -15.26
C SER A 151 -26.42 -5.57 -13.87
N GLU A 152 -27.74 -5.55 -13.63
CA GLU A 152 -28.33 -6.13 -12.41
C GLU A 152 -28.06 -7.65 -12.25
N ASP A 153 -27.72 -8.35 -13.34
CA ASP A 153 -27.52 -9.80 -13.34
C ASP A 153 -26.06 -10.23 -13.13
N THR A 154 -25.09 -9.31 -13.30
CA THR A 154 -23.65 -9.58 -13.24
C THR A 154 -22.97 -8.54 -12.36
N PRO A 155 -22.38 -8.92 -11.21
CA PRO A 155 -21.71 -7.96 -10.35
C PRO A 155 -20.42 -7.44 -11.00
N LEU A 156 -20.07 -6.19 -10.71
CA LEU A 156 -18.91 -5.51 -11.27
C LEU A 156 -17.75 -5.48 -10.27
N TYR A 157 -16.52 -5.60 -10.76
CA TYR A 157 -15.32 -5.17 -10.06
C TYR A 157 -14.65 -4.07 -10.89
N ALA A 158 -14.47 -2.87 -10.32
CA ALA A 158 -13.76 -1.78 -10.99
C ALA A 158 -12.57 -1.32 -10.16
N GLN A 159 -11.40 -1.32 -10.77
CA GLN A 159 -10.20 -0.74 -10.19
C GLN A 159 -9.89 0.61 -10.84
N PHE A 160 -9.81 1.66 -10.03
CA PHE A 160 -9.33 2.98 -10.41
C PHE A 160 -7.94 3.19 -9.81
N GLY A 161 -6.92 3.21 -10.67
CA GLY A 161 -5.53 3.33 -10.28
C GLY A 161 -4.98 4.72 -10.56
N PHE A 162 -4.78 5.53 -9.53
CA PHE A 162 -4.23 6.87 -9.67
C PHE A 162 -2.71 6.86 -9.57
N THR A 163 -2.06 7.66 -10.43
CA THR A 163 -0.63 7.99 -10.31
C THR A 163 -0.42 9.07 -9.27
N GLU A 164 -1.40 9.93 -9.10
CA GLU A 164 -1.52 10.92 -8.07
C GLU A 164 -1.58 10.18 -6.72
N VAL A 165 -0.87 10.60 -5.68
CA VAL A 165 -0.13 11.87 -5.52
C VAL A 165 1.38 11.69 -5.68
N HIS A 166 1.82 10.91 -6.67
CA HIS A 166 3.26 10.71 -6.96
C HIS A 166 3.92 11.98 -7.51
N ARG A 167 5.23 12.08 -7.36
CA ARG A 167 6.05 13.23 -7.77
C ARG A 167 6.45 13.15 -9.26
N GLU A 168 6.71 14.23 -9.99
CA GLU A 168 6.89 15.63 -9.56
C GLU A 168 5.58 16.40 -9.42
N PHE A 169 5.47 17.23 -8.39
CA PHE A 169 4.30 18.08 -8.20
C PHE A 169 4.37 19.32 -9.09
N THR A 170 3.45 19.41 -10.05
CA THR A 170 3.41 20.53 -11.02
C THR A 170 2.42 21.61 -10.66
N ASP A 171 1.50 21.34 -9.72
CA ASP A 171 0.49 22.28 -9.29
C ASP A 171 1.07 23.49 -8.54
N GLU A 172 0.29 24.56 -8.52
CA GLU A 172 0.61 25.72 -7.70
C GLU A 172 0.51 25.33 -6.21
N PRO A 173 1.47 25.77 -5.37
CA PRO A 173 1.46 25.45 -3.94
C PRO A 173 0.12 25.81 -3.26
N TYR A 174 -0.43 24.88 -2.49
CA TYR A 174 -1.59 25.10 -1.64
C TYR A 174 -1.16 25.23 -0.18
N ASP A 175 -1.26 26.45 0.37
CA ASP A 175 -0.89 26.78 1.76
C ASP A 175 -1.99 27.56 2.51
N GLU A 176 -3.21 27.60 1.97
CA GLU A 176 -4.32 28.39 2.54
C GLU A 176 -4.64 28.01 3.99
N ASN A 177 -4.54 26.71 4.31
CA ASN A 177 -4.73 26.15 5.65
C ASN A 177 -3.39 25.94 6.41
N GLY A 178 -2.28 26.44 5.87
CA GLY A 178 -0.93 26.16 6.33
C GLY A 178 -0.29 24.96 5.62
N VAL A 179 0.88 24.55 6.10
CA VAL A 179 1.64 23.42 5.55
C VAL A 179 2.04 22.49 6.68
N HIS A 180 1.68 21.20 6.57
CA HIS A 180 2.13 20.17 7.50
C HIS A 180 3.56 19.77 7.14
N VAL A 181 4.51 19.99 8.05
CA VAL A 181 5.91 19.58 7.89
C VAL A 181 6.23 18.47 8.90
N PRO A 182 6.41 17.22 8.45
CA PRO A 182 6.78 16.11 9.34
C PRO A 182 8.09 16.36 10.08
N GLY A 183 8.21 15.89 11.32
CA GLY A 183 9.35 16.19 12.20
C GLY A 183 10.67 15.60 11.72
N TYR A 184 10.64 14.59 10.84
CA TYR A 184 11.82 14.01 10.20
C TYR A 184 12.36 14.84 9.02
N LEU A 185 11.67 15.91 8.61
CA LEU A 185 12.13 16.85 7.59
C LEU A 185 12.52 18.19 8.20
N GLN A 186 13.61 18.79 7.72
CA GLN A 186 13.99 20.12 8.19
C GLN A 186 13.06 21.18 7.59
N SER A 187 12.51 22.03 8.46
CA SER A 187 11.63 23.14 8.07
C SER A 187 12.41 24.24 7.35
N THR A 188 12.46 24.16 6.02
CA THR A 188 13.08 25.15 5.12
C THR A 188 12.05 25.73 4.15
N GLU A 189 12.30 26.89 3.55
CA GLU A 189 11.41 27.46 2.51
C GLU A 189 11.16 26.48 1.35
N GLU A 190 12.19 25.71 0.99
CA GLU A 190 12.14 24.71 -0.06
C GLU A 190 11.23 23.52 0.32
N THR A 191 11.39 23.00 1.54
CA THR A 191 10.55 21.92 2.08
C THR A 191 9.09 22.37 2.21
N HIS A 192 8.84 23.60 2.68
CA HIS A 192 7.49 24.18 2.74
C HIS A 192 6.85 24.29 1.37
N THR A 193 7.61 24.74 0.36
CA THR A 193 7.09 24.88 -1.01
C THR A 193 6.76 23.53 -1.64
N ASP A 194 7.63 22.52 -1.47
CA ASP A 194 7.40 21.16 -1.99
C ASP A 194 6.18 20.51 -1.32
N LEU A 195 6.05 20.62 0.01
CA LEU A 195 4.89 20.12 0.75
C LEU A 195 3.60 20.84 0.39
N ALA A 196 3.61 22.15 0.21
CA ALA A 196 2.42 22.88 -0.24
C ALA A 196 1.95 22.42 -1.63
N ARG A 197 2.87 22.03 -2.52
CA ARG A 197 2.49 21.42 -3.82
C ARG A 197 1.98 20.00 -3.67
N PHE A 198 2.55 19.22 -2.76
CA PHE A 198 2.02 17.91 -2.40
C PHE A 198 0.58 18.00 -1.88
N GLN A 199 0.28 19.00 -1.04
CA GLN A 199 -1.09 19.27 -0.58
C GLN A 199 -2.01 19.64 -1.74
N ALA A 200 -1.54 20.43 -2.72
CA ALA A 200 -2.33 20.75 -3.92
C ALA A 200 -2.68 19.49 -4.72
N GLU A 201 -1.71 18.58 -4.90
CA GLU A 201 -1.92 17.30 -5.58
C GLU A 201 -2.92 16.40 -4.84
N ILE A 202 -2.87 16.39 -3.49
CA ILE A 202 -3.85 15.68 -2.65
C ILE A 202 -5.25 16.23 -2.85
N ASN A 203 -5.41 17.56 -2.85
CA ASN A 203 -6.71 18.19 -3.09
C ASN A 203 -7.22 17.89 -4.51
N TYR A 204 -6.31 17.84 -5.50
CA TYR A 204 -6.65 17.45 -6.86
C TYR A 204 -7.14 16.00 -6.92
N PHE A 205 -6.41 15.06 -6.31
CA PHE A 205 -6.81 13.66 -6.20
C PHE A 205 -8.16 13.49 -5.49
N ASP A 206 -8.42 14.22 -4.40
CA ASP A 206 -9.70 14.17 -3.70
C ASP A 206 -10.89 14.51 -4.61
N ASN A 207 -10.75 15.54 -5.45
CA ASN A 207 -11.81 15.90 -6.42
C ASN A 207 -12.09 14.76 -7.41
N ARG A 208 -11.05 14.05 -7.86
CA ARG A 208 -11.19 12.89 -8.76
C ARG A 208 -11.87 11.70 -8.09
N VAL A 209 -11.60 11.48 -6.80
CA VAL A 209 -12.33 10.50 -5.99
C VAL A 209 -13.81 10.90 -5.88
N GLY A 210 -14.08 12.19 -5.64
CA GLY A 210 -15.45 12.73 -5.63
C GLY A 210 -16.22 12.43 -6.91
N GLU A 211 -15.60 12.61 -8.08
CA GLU A 211 -16.20 12.31 -9.38
C GLU A 211 -16.58 10.82 -9.55
N ILE A 212 -15.72 9.90 -9.10
CA ILE A 212 -16.02 8.47 -9.11
C ILE A 212 -17.19 8.14 -8.19
N LEU A 213 -17.20 8.70 -6.97
CA LEU A 213 -18.28 8.49 -5.99
C LEU A 213 -19.61 9.08 -6.47
N ASP A 214 -19.59 10.26 -7.09
CA ASP A 214 -20.76 10.91 -7.67
C ASP A 214 -21.32 10.11 -8.86
N ALA A 215 -20.45 9.56 -9.72
CA ALA A 215 -20.86 8.69 -10.81
C ALA A 215 -21.50 7.40 -10.29
N LEU A 216 -20.94 6.80 -9.23
CA LEU A 216 -21.50 5.62 -8.60
C LEU A 216 -22.89 5.89 -8.00
N GLU A 217 -23.05 7.02 -7.31
CA GLU A 217 -24.35 7.46 -6.78
C GLU A 217 -25.36 7.71 -7.91
N ALA A 218 -24.95 8.40 -8.98
CA ALA A 218 -25.80 8.74 -10.12
C ALA A 218 -26.28 7.50 -10.90
N SER A 219 -25.46 6.45 -10.94
CA SER A 219 -25.84 5.16 -11.56
C SER A 219 -26.93 4.40 -10.77
N GLY A 220 -27.12 4.75 -9.49
CA GLY A 220 -28.02 4.03 -8.58
C GLY A 220 -27.43 2.77 -7.96
N HIS A 221 -26.15 2.49 -8.20
CA HIS A 221 -25.44 1.32 -7.69
C HIS A 221 -24.69 1.56 -6.37
N ARG A 222 -24.91 2.67 -5.67
CA ARG A 222 -24.14 2.94 -4.44
C ARG A 222 -24.51 1.99 -3.29
N ASP A 223 -25.78 1.66 -3.14
CA ASP A 223 -26.31 0.85 -2.04
C ASP A 223 -25.95 -0.65 -2.17
N ASP A 224 -25.55 -1.11 -3.35
CA ASP A 224 -25.12 -2.48 -3.66
C ASP A 224 -23.61 -2.57 -3.98
N THR A 225 -22.83 -1.52 -3.68
CA THR A 225 -21.38 -1.49 -3.96
C THR A 225 -20.54 -1.36 -2.70
N ILE A 226 -19.52 -2.21 -2.58
CA ILE A 226 -18.41 -2.06 -1.64
C ILE A 226 -17.34 -1.20 -2.30
N VAL A 227 -16.99 -0.07 -1.69
CA VAL A 227 -15.91 0.83 -2.11
C VAL A 227 -14.74 0.70 -1.15
N ILE A 228 -13.53 0.54 -1.70
CA ILE A 228 -12.27 0.46 -0.95
C ILE A 228 -11.35 1.56 -1.47
N LEU A 229 -10.89 2.44 -0.59
CA LEU A 229 -9.82 3.39 -0.87
C LEU A 229 -8.55 2.94 -0.13
N ALA A 230 -7.45 2.77 -0.86
CA ALA A 230 -6.18 2.34 -0.29
C ALA A 230 -4.98 3.10 -0.89
N ALA A 231 -4.17 3.71 -0.02
CA ALA A 231 -2.82 4.13 -0.39
C ALA A 231 -1.91 2.91 -0.53
N ASP A 232 -0.97 2.93 -1.47
CA ASP A 232 -0.02 1.82 -1.63
C ASP A 232 1.03 1.79 -0.51
N HIS A 233 1.60 2.93 -0.16
CA HIS A 233 2.54 3.11 0.93
C HIS A 233 2.59 4.57 1.41
N GLY A 234 3.53 4.86 2.32
CA GLY A 234 3.73 6.18 2.89
C GLY A 234 4.25 7.24 1.91
N VAL A 235 4.46 8.45 2.43
CA VAL A 235 4.69 9.66 1.63
C VAL A 235 6.04 9.71 0.91
N PRO A 236 6.19 10.47 -0.20
CA PRO A 236 7.35 10.36 -1.09
C PRO A 236 8.52 11.23 -0.65
N TYR A 237 8.78 11.29 0.65
CA TYR A 237 9.81 12.11 1.26
C TYR A 237 10.98 11.26 1.78
N PRO A 238 12.20 11.84 1.87
CA PRO A 238 13.33 11.14 2.46
C PRO A 238 13.04 10.74 3.91
N GLY A 239 13.31 9.49 4.25
CA GLY A 239 12.99 8.90 5.55
C GLY A 239 11.61 8.25 5.65
N ALA A 240 10.78 8.37 4.60
CA ALA A 240 9.49 7.70 4.42
C ALA A 240 9.58 6.66 3.29
N LYS A 241 9.11 6.97 2.07
CA LYS A 241 9.26 6.09 0.89
C LYS A 241 10.69 5.54 0.76
N TRP A 242 10.80 4.26 0.39
CA TRP A 242 12.05 3.47 0.36
C TRP A 242 12.65 3.10 1.72
N SER A 243 11.97 3.35 2.83
CA SER A 243 12.43 3.02 4.18
C SER A 243 11.32 2.32 4.95
N CYS A 244 11.64 1.24 5.67
CA CYS A 244 10.70 0.56 6.57
C CYS A 244 10.45 1.34 7.88
N ARG A 245 10.61 2.66 7.88
CA ARG A 245 10.20 3.52 9.00
C ARG A 245 8.71 3.80 8.86
N LEU A 246 8.07 4.06 9.98
CA LEU A 246 6.63 4.26 10.07
C LEU A 246 6.06 5.22 9.00
N PRO A 247 6.65 6.41 8.73
CA PRO A 247 6.13 7.33 7.71
C PRO A 247 6.15 6.79 6.27
N GLY A 248 6.93 5.73 6.01
CA GLY A 248 6.97 5.00 4.74
C GLY A 248 6.00 3.83 4.66
N LEU A 249 5.41 3.43 5.78
CA LEU A 249 4.54 2.25 5.90
C LEU A 249 3.09 2.60 6.22
N GLU A 250 2.81 3.70 6.91
CA GLU A 250 1.44 4.13 7.22
C GLU A 250 0.66 4.44 5.94
N ILE A 251 -0.56 3.90 5.85
CA ILE A 251 -1.44 4.06 4.70
C ILE A 251 -2.85 4.46 5.11
N ALA A 252 -3.48 5.28 4.29
CA ALA A 252 -4.92 5.47 4.33
C ALA A 252 -5.60 4.21 3.80
N LEU A 253 -6.49 3.64 4.60
CA LEU A 253 -7.37 2.54 4.22
C LEU A 253 -8.79 2.82 4.74
N VAL A 254 -9.73 2.91 3.81
CA VAL A 254 -11.15 3.17 4.11
C VAL A 254 -11.99 2.19 3.30
N MET A 255 -12.98 1.57 3.94
CA MET A 255 -13.92 0.65 3.30
C MET A 255 -15.35 1.01 3.67
N ASP A 256 -16.26 1.04 2.70
CA ASP A 256 -17.70 1.18 2.95
C ASP A 256 -18.50 0.34 1.96
N GLY A 257 -19.70 -0.10 2.34
CA GLY A 257 -20.59 -0.81 1.44
C GLY A 257 -21.80 -1.44 2.14
N PRO A 258 -22.53 -2.33 1.44
CA PRO A 258 -23.62 -3.09 2.03
C PRO A 258 -23.13 -4.21 2.96
N GLY A 259 -23.97 -4.57 3.93
CA GLY A 259 -23.77 -5.73 4.80
C GLY A 259 -23.32 -5.37 6.21
N ALA A 260 -23.40 -6.35 7.11
CA ALA A 260 -23.18 -6.16 8.54
C ALA A 260 -21.80 -5.58 8.89
N ALA A 261 -20.78 -5.84 8.06
CA ALA A 261 -19.42 -5.36 8.28
C ALA A 261 -19.29 -3.82 8.20
N PHE A 262 -20.29 -3.15 7.62
CA PHE A 262 -20.31 -1.70 7.42
C PHE A 262 -21.55 -1.04 8.06
N GLU A 263 -22.33 -1.78 8.86
CA GLU A 263 -23.53 -1.22 9.53
C GLU A 263 -23.15 -0.26 10.66
N ASP A 264 -22.12 -0.59 11.45
CA ASP A 264 -21.72 0.17 12.63
C ASP A 264 -20.61 1.22 12.36
N ARG A 265 -20.18 1.42 11.10
CA ARG A 265 -19.39 2.57 10.57
C ARG A 265 -18.38 3.20 11.56
N GLU A 266 -17.56 2.37 12.19
CA GLU A 266 -16.62 2.77 13.25
C GLU A 266 -15.17 2.85 12.75
N THR A 267 -14.32 3.57 13.49
CA THR A 267 -12.87 3.58 13.25
C THR A 267 -12.23 2.31 13.83
N VAL A 268 -11.53 1.55 12.99
CA VAL A 268 -10.71 0.42 13.43
C VAL A 268 -9.37 0.95 13.94
N THR A 269 -9.16 0.85 15.25
CA THR A 269 -7.94 1.32 15.93
C THR A 269 -6.92 0.21 16.15
N SER A 270 -7.27 -1.06 15.91
CA SER A 270 -6.32 -2.16 15.94
C SER A 270 -5.39 -2.13 14.71
N VAL A 271 -4.24 -2.80 14.83
CA VAL A 271 -3.29 -2.93 13.72
C VAL A 271 -3.93 -3.69 12.55
N ALA A 272 -3.80 -3.16 11.34
CA ALA A 272 -4.18 -3.76 10.08
C ALA A 272 -3.04 -3.61 9.06
N SER A 273 -3.13 -4.34 7.94
CA SER A 273 -2.19 -4.19 6.83
C SER A 273 -2.91 -4.35 5.49
N ASN A 274 -2.37 -3.76 4.43
CA ASN A 274 -2.95 -3.89 3.08
C ASN A 274 -3.08 -5.36 2.61
N VAL A 275 -2.25 -6.28 3.14
CA VAL A 275 -2.35 -7.72 2.86
C VAL A 275 -3.67 -8.34 3.38
N ASP A 276 -4.35 -7.68 4.31
CA ASP A 276 -5.59 -8.16 4.94
C ASP A 276 -6.86 -7.84 4.12
N VAL A 277 -6.74 -6.99 3.09
CA VAL A 277 -7.88 -6.53 2.29
C VAL A 277 -8.53 -7.68 1.52
N VAL A 278 -7.74 -8.50 0.82
CA VAL A 278 -8.26 -9.65 0.04
C VAL A 278 -9.04 -10.64 0.91
N PRO A 279 -8.49 -11.23 2.00
CA PRO A 279 -9.23 -12.19 2.80
C PRO A 279 -10.48 -11.58 3.45
N THR A 280 -10.42 -10.31 3.86
CA THR A 280 -11.56 -9.61 4.44
C THR A 280 -12.67 -9.40 3.41
N LEU A 281 -12.33 -8.88 2.23
CA LEU A 281 -13.30 -8.65 1.15
C LEU A 281 -13.96 -9.95 0.70
N LEU A 282 -13.19 -11.02 0.50
CA LEU A 282 -13.75 -12.30 0.06
C LEU A 282 -14.75 -12.87 1.07
N ASP A 283 -14.47 -12.84 2.37
CA ASP A 283 -15.44 -13.33 3.36
C ASP A 283 -16.67 -12.41 3.48
N VAL A 284 -16.50 -11.09 3.37
CA VAL A 284 -17.64 -10.16 3.33
C VAL A 284 -18.57 -10.46 2.15
N LEU A 285 -18.00 -10.83 0.99
CA LEU A 285 -18.75 -11.28 -0.18
C LEU A 285 -19.28 -12.72 -0.07
N GLY A 286 -18.92 -13.46 0.98
CA GLY A 286 -19.24 -14.88 1.14
C GLY A 286 -18.52 -15.80 0.15
N LEU A 287 -17.40 -15.34 -0.40
CA LEU A 287 -16.53 -16.08 -1.33
C LEU A 287 -15.45 -16.86 -0.58
N PRO A 288 -14.97 -17.99 -1.14
CA PRO A 288 -13.90 -18.78 -0.50
C PRO A 288 -12.57 -18.01 -0.49
N ILE A 289 -11.92 -17.95 0.66
CA ILE A 289 -10.55 -17.45 0.80
C ILE A 289 -9.58 -18.58 0.38
N PRO A 290 -8.69 -18.36 -0.60
CA PRO A 290 -7.68 -19.36 -0.97
C PRO A 290 -6.70 -19.67 0.17
N ASP A 291 -6.32 -20.95 0.32
CA ASP A 291 -5.44 -21.44 1.41
C ASP A 291 -4.05 -20.78 1.46
N HIS A 292 -3.61 -20.15 0.36
CA HIS A 292 -2.30 -19.51 0.23
C HIS A 292 -2.34 -18.00 0.53
N VAL A 293 -3.51 -17.42 0.81
CA VAL A 293 -3.61 -16.03 1.31
C VAL A 293 -2.98 -15.96 2.71
N GLU A 294 -2.17 -14.94 2.94
CA GLU A 294 -1.36 -14.77 4.16
C GLU A 294 -1.87 -13.62 5.04
N GLY A 295 -2.72 -12.75 4.50
CA GLY A 295 -3.46 -11.77 5.27
C GLY A 295 -4.47 -12.40 6.23
N VAL A 296 -4.93 -11.61 7.20
CA VAL A 296 -5.96 -12.03 8.15
C VAL A 296 -7.31 -11.40 7.83
N ASN A 297 -8.38 -12.10 8.15
CA ASN A 297 -9.74 -11.67 7.85
C ASN A 297 -10.33 -10.84 9.01
N PHE A 298 -10.76 -9.62 8.71
CA PHE A 298 -11.37 -8.69 9.66
C PHE A 298 -12.88 -8.77 9.79
N ARG A 299 -13.59 -9.59 8.99
CA ARG A 299 -15.05 -9.60 8.95
C ARG A 299 -15.71 -9.73 10.32
N ASP A 300 -15.30 -10.69 11.14
CA ASP A 300 -15.87 -10.87 12.49
C ASP A 300 -15.64 -9.64 13.39
N HIS A 301 -14.46 -9.01 13.29
CA HIS A 301 -14.15 -7.78 14.01
C HIS A 301 -15.08 -6.65 13.56
N LEU A 302 -15.29 -6.50 12.26
CA LEU A 302 -16.14 -5.46 11.66
C LEU A 302 -17.64 -5.67 11.94
N GLU A 303 -18.14 -6.91 11.87
CA GLU A 303 -19.57 -7.21 12.02
C GLU A 303 -20.07 -7.21 13.47
N ASN A 304 -19.21 -7.56 14.43
CA ASN A 304 -19.66 -7.81 15.80
C ASN A 304 -18.68 -7.39 16.90
N GLY A 305 -17.59 -6.70 16.54
CA GLY A 305 -16.60 -6.24 17.50
C GLY A 305 -15.83 -7.39 18.16
N ALA A 306 -15.62 -8.50 17.44
CA ALA A 306 -14.72 -9.56 17.89
C ALA A 306 -13.31 -9.03 18.19
N GLU A 307 -12.49 -9.77 18.92
CA GLU A 307 -11.08 -9.39 19.12
C GLU A 307 -10.38 -9.22 17.76
N PRO A 308 -9.52 -8.19 17.59
CA PRO A 308 -8.80 -7.98 16.35
C PRO A 308 -8.03 -9.23 15.90
N PRO A 309 -8.06 -9.58 14.60
CA PRO A 309 -7.44 -10.80 14.11
C PRO A 309 -5.90 -10.74 14.10
N ARG A 310 -5.30 -9.56 14.33
CA ARG A 310 -3.85 -9.40 14.48
C ARG A 310 -3.49 -8.28 15.47
N GLU A 311 -2.30 -8.44 16.05
CA GLU A 311 -1.69 -7.47 16.98
C GLU A 311 -0.50 -6.71 16.35
N MET A 312 -0.06 -7.15 15.16
CA MET A 312 1.15 -6.65 14.51
C MET A 312 1.07 -6.76 12.98
N ALA A 313 1.76 -5.84 12.31
CA ALA A 313 1.99 -5.83 10.88
C ALA A 313 3.48 -6.04 10.58
N PHE A 314 3.77 -6.53 9.38
CA PHE A 314 5.14 -6.81 8.94
C PHE A 314 5.40 -6.15 7.59
N ALA A 315 6.62 -5.66 7.42
CA ALA A 315 7.05 -5.03 6.18
C ALA A 315 8.43 -5.49 5.75
N GLN A 316 8.68 -5.45 4.44
CA GLN A 316 9.97 -5.70 3.85
C GLN A 316 10.41 -4.54 2.97
N PHE A 317 11.71 -4.27 2.99
CA PHE A 317 12.36 -3.48 1.97
C PHE A 317 13.58 -4.24 1.44
N THR A 318 13.55 -4.55 0.15
CA THR A 318 14.67 -5.13 -0.58
C THR A 318 15.37 -4.01 -1.35
N GLU A 319 16.70 -3.94 -1.26
CA GLU A 319 17.47 -2.76 -1.69
C GLU A 319 17.18 -2.35 -3.14
N HIS A 320 16.62 -1.14 -3.30
CA HIS A 320 16.44 -0.46 -4.58
C HIS A 320 17.45 0.68 -4.74
N MET A 321 18.59 0.39 -5.38
CA MET A 321 19.70 1.34 -5.48
C MET A 321 20.14 1.87 -4.10
N LYS A 322 20.86 2.99 -4.06
CA LYS A 322 21.40 3.60 -2.83
C LYS A 322 20.34 4.46 -2.10
N ARG A 323 19.11 3.95 -1.98
CA ARG A 323 17.99 4.63 -1.32
C ARG A 323 18.07 4.45 0.20
N ASP A 324 17.91 3.21 0.64
CA ASP A 324 18.10 2.80 2.03
C ASP A 324 18.66 1.38 2.11
N ASN A 325 18.87 0.87 3.33
CA ASN A 325 19.40 -0.48 3.57
C ASN A 325 18.31 -1.56 3.50
N GLU A 326 18.64 -2.72 2.94
CA GLU A 326 17.80 -3.93 3.00
C GLU A 326 17.37 -4.20 4.46
N SER A 327 16.06 -4.24 4.66
CA SER A 327 15.46 -4.28 6.00
C SER A 327 14.15 -5.05 6.05
N ARG A 328 13.79 -5.44 7.27
CA ARG A 328 12.49 -6.01 7.64
C ARG A 328 11.99 -5.30 8.88
N ALA A 329 10.69 -5.05 8.97
CA ALA A 329 10.09 -4.38 10.11
C ALA A 329 8.88 -5.14 10.65
N ILE A 330 8.67 -4.96 11.95
CA ILE A 330 7.46 -5.36 12.67
C ILE A 330 6.90 -4.12 13.37
N VAL A 331 5.62 -3.83 13.14
CA VAL A 331 4.89 -2.71 13.75
C VAL A 331 3.78 -3.28 14.60
N THR A 332 3.71 -2.86 15.85
CA THR A 332 2.63 -3.16 16.80
C THR A 332 1.91 -1.87 17.15
N GLU A 333 0.84 -1.94 17.95
CA GLU A 333 0.10 -0.75 18.40
C GLU A 333 1.00 0.31 19.11
N ASN A 334 2.15 -0.09 19.67
CA ASN A 334 2.99 0.82 20.46
C ASN A 334 4.45 0.90 19.97
N TRP A 335 4.91 -0.07 19.19
CA TRP A 335 6.33 -0.21 18.87
C TRP A 335 6.56 -0.57 17.40
N GLU A 336 7.55 0.07 16.80
CA GLU A 336 8.15 -0.32 15.53
C GLU A 336 9.58 -0.83 15.78
N LEU A 337 9.88 -2.05 15.34
CA LEU A 337 11.24 -2.58 15.28
C LEU A 337 11.64 -2.75 13.81
N ILE A 338 12.77 -2.16 13.43
CA ILE A 338 13.40 -2.36 12.12
C ILE A 338 14.69 -3.15 12.29
N ARG A 339 14.89 -4.18 11.46
CA ARG A 339 16.13 -4.96 11.36
C ARG A 339 16.80 -4.69 10.03
N TYR A 340 18.09 -4.35 10.07
CA TYR A 340 18.91 -4.08 8.88
C TYR A 340 19.86 -5.24 8.58
N PHE A 341 20.00 -5.57 7.29
CA PHE A 341 20.78 -6.72 6.82
C PHE A 341 21.99 -6.34 5.94
N ASP A 342 22.09 -5.07 5.56
CA ASP A 342 23.21 -4.51 4.82
C ASP A 342 24.01 -3.48 5.62
N GLN A 343 25.27 -3.28 5.24
CA GLN A 343 26.11 -2.22 5.82
C GLN A 343 25.58 -0.84 5.43
N GLY A 344 25.35 0.00 6.42
CA GLY A 344 24.86 1.36 6.26
C GLY A 344 25.48 2.33 7.24
N ARG A 345 25.16 3.61 7.09
CA ARG A 345 25.43 4.64 8.10
C ARG A 345 24.11 5.12 8.67
N THR A 346 24.17 5.61 9.92
CA THR A 346 23.01 6.22 10.57
C THR A 346 22.67 7.53 9.86
N ILE A 347 21.39 7.74 9.59
CA ILE A 347 20.85 8.94 8.94
C ILE A 347 20.71 10.05 9.98
N ASP A 348 21.08 11.26 9.61
CA ASP A 348 20.88 12.45 10.45
C ASP A 348 19.47 13.01 10.23
N TYR A 349 18.58 12.80 11.19
CA TYR A 349 17.26 13.45 11.23
C TYR A 349 17.27 14.70 12.13
N PRO A 350 16.46 15.74 11.83
CA PRO A 350 15.68 15.91 10.60
C PRO A 350 16.59 16.10 9.38
N VAL A 351 16.18 15.59 8.22
CA VAL A 351 16.99 15.69 6.99
C VAL A 351 16.86 17.09 6.36
N GLU A 352 18.00 17.71 6.03
CA GLU A 352 18.08 18.96 5.25
C GLU A 352 18.46 18.62 3.80
N ILE A 353 17.47 18.28 2.97
CA ILE A 353 17.65 17.85 1.59
C ILE A 353 16.47 18.28 0.71
N HIS A 354 16.72 18.57 -0.56
CA HIS A 354 15.64 18.82 -1.53
C HIS A 354 14.90 17.50 -1.83
N PRO A 355 13.58 17.40 -1.58
CA PRO A 355 12.82 16.17 -1.82
C PRO A 355 12.90 15.70 -3.28
N GLN A 356 12.72 16.60 -4.26
CA GLN A 356 12.92 16.29 -5.69
C GLN A 356 14.31 15.75 -6.01
N ARG A 357 15.38 16.38 -5.52
CA ARG A 357 16.74 15.91 -5.83
C ARG A 357 17.05 14.55 -5.20
N PHE A 358 16.49 14.30 -4.02
CA PHE A 358 16.53 12.98 -3.42
C PHE A 358 15.78 11.98 -4.32
N ALA A 359 14.57 12.30 -4.77
CA ALA A 359 13.79 11.48 -5.70
C ALA A 359 14.53 11.22 -7.03
N ASP A 360 15.28 12.19 -7.55
CA ASP A 360 16.07 12.06 -8.78
C ASP A 360 17.40 11.31 -8.59
N HIS A 361 17.72 10.91 -7.36
CA HIS A 361 18.98 10.27 -6.97
C HIS A 361 20.23 11.15 -7.21
N VAL A 362 20.04 12.47 -7.27
CA VAL A 362 21.15 13.43 -7.43
C VAL A 362 21.64 13.96 -6.08
N GLU A 363 20.89 13.70 -5.01
CA GLU A 363 21.23 14.04 -3.63
C GLU A 363 21.00 12.84 -2.70
N ARG A 364 21.74 12.76 -1.59
CA ARG A 364 21.62 11.68 -0.61
C ARG A 364 21.39 12.23 0.78
N MET A 365 20.66 11.47 1.58
CA MET A 365 20.44 11.80 2.99
C MET A 365 21.77 12.00 3.74
N PRO A 366 21.87 13.01 4.61
CA PRO A 366 23.02 13.19 5.49
C PRO A 366 23.17 11.98 6.42
N THR A 367 24.42 11.64 6.74
CA THR A 367 24.73 10.49 7.59
C THR A 367 25.85 10.84 8.57
N THR A 368 25.78 10.26 9.77
CA THR A 368 26.93 10.27 10.68
C THR A 368 28.02 9.31 10.19
N TRP A 369 29.19 9.38 10.80
CA TRP A 369 30.24 8.37 10.59
C TRP A 369 29.96 7.06 11.32
N GLU A 370 28.92 7.01 12.15
CA GLU A 370 28.56 5.82 12.90
C GLU A 370 27.91 4.78 11.97
N PRO A 371 28.25 3.49 12.16
CA PRO A 371 27.58 2.44 11.42
C PRO A 371 26.12 2.40 11.83
N ARG A 372 25.23 2.14 10.87
CA ARG A 372 23.82 1.88 11.16
C ARG A 372 23.71 0.68 12.12
N PRO A 373 22.91 0.77 13.20
CA PRO A 373 22.70 -0.37 14.08
C PRO A 373 21.98 -1.52 13.36
N PHE A 374 22.11 -2.75 13.87
CA PHE A 374 21.40 -3.91 13.30
C PHE A 374 19.89 -3.91 13.60
N ALA A 375 19.49 -3.16 14.63
CA ALA A 375 18.12 -3.01 15.08
C ALA A 375 17.90 -1.56 15.50
N GLN A 376 16.74 -1.00 15.15
CA GLN A 376 16.24 0.26 15.68
C GLN A 376 14.84 0.03 16.22
N LEU A 377 14.54 0.63 17.38
CA LEU A 377 13.25 0.50 18.04
C LEU A 377 12.67 1.90 18.31
N PHE A 378 11.43 2.13 17.88
CA PHE A 378 10.72 3.40 18.04
C PHE A 378 9.39 3.20 18.78
N ASP A 379 9.05 4.13 19.67
CA ASP A 379 7.74 4.19 20.34
C ASP A 379 6.77 4.95 19.44
N VAL A 380 5.90 4.22 18.75
CA VAL A 380 5.00 4.76 17.70
C VAL A 380 4.05 5.83 18.23
N LYS A 381 3.61 5.70 19.49
CA LYS A 381 2.64 6.65 20.07
C LYS A 381 3.30 7.91 20.61
N ARG A 382 4.52 7.82 21.11
CA ARG A 382 5.25 8.97 21.68
C ARG A 382 6.10 9.71 20.66
N ASP A 383 6.55 9.00 19.64
CA ASP A 383 7.44 9.48 18.60
C ASP A 383 6.98 8.97 17.22
N PRO A 384 5.83 9.50 16.71
CA PRO A 384 5.26 9.05 15.43
C PRO A 384 6.17 9.34 14.23
N ASP A 385 7.06 10.33 14.34
CA ASP A 385 8.07 10.63 13.33
C ASP A 385 9.31 9.72 13.40
N GLY A 386 9.44 8.86 14.43
CA GLY A 386 10.51 7.89 14.63
C GLY A 386 11.91 8.51 14.77
N LEU A 387 12.03 9.63 15.49
CA LEU A 387 13.28 10.38 15.66
C LEU A 387 14.19 9.82 16.77
N GLU A 388 13.64 9.15 17.78
CA GLU A 388 14.36 8.63 18.95
C GLU A 388 14.46 7.10 18.91
N ASP A 389 15.61 6.61 18.48
CA ASP A 389 15.93 5.18 18.56
C ASP A 389 16.29 4.77 20.00
N VAL A 390 15.38 4.03 20.64
CA VAL A 390 15.57 3.49 22.00
C VAL A 390 16.10 2.06 22.02
N GLY A 391 16.43 1.48 20.85
CA GLY A 391 16.80 0.07 20.71
C GLY A 391 18.16 -0.33 21.34
N MET A 392 18.94 0.65 21.81
CA MET A 392 20.30 0.45 22.35
C MET A 392 20.49 1.03 23.76
N ASP A 393 19.40 1.39 24.45
CA ASP A 393 19.46 2.01 25.79
C ASP A 393 19.69 1.00 26.94
N GLY A 394 19.58 -0.30 26.65
CA GLY A 394 19.67 -1.40 27.62
C GLY A 394 18.40 -1.62 28.46
N GLU A 395 17.45 -0.70 28.45
CA GLU A 395 16.13 -0.84 29.08
C GLU A 395 15.20 -1.69 28.21
N HIS A 396 15.30 -1.54 26.88
CA HIS A 396 14.42 -2.22 25.92
C HIS A 396 15.02 -3.50 25.31
N ASP A 397 16.15 -4.01 25.81
CA ASP A 397 16.84 -5.20 25.25
C ASP A 397 15.93 -6.44 25.13
N GLU A 398 15.09 -6.70 26.15
CA GLU A 398 14.15 -7.83 26.13
C GLU A 398 13.07 -7.66 25.06
N LEU A 399 12.57 -6.44 24.87
CA LEU A 399 11.57 -6.10 23.86
C LEU A 399 12.15 -6.23 22.45
N VAL A 400 13.35 -5.69 22.21
CA VAL A 400 14.07 -5.83 20.93
C VAL A 400 14.27 -7.31 20.60
N ALA A 401 14.68 -8.12 21.58
CA ALA A 401 14.88 -9.55 21.39
C ALA A 401 13.57 -10.30 21.08
N ASP A 402 12.47 -9.91 21.71
CA ASP A 402 11.17 -10.54 21.47
C ASP A 402 10.59 -10.19 20.11
N LEU A 403 10.50 -8.89 19.77
CA LEU A 403 10.05 -8.44 18.46
C LEU A 403 10.94 -8.98 17.34
N SER A 404 12.26 -9.09 17.55
CA SER A 404 13.16 -9.73 16.57
C SER A 404 12.85 -11.21 16.36
N ARG A 405 12.40 -11.93 17.39
CA ARG A 405 12.02 -13.33 17.28
C ARG A 405 10.71 -13.48 16.51
N GLN A 406 9.73 -12.62 16.79
CA GLN A 406 8.45 -12.60 16.07
C GLN A 406 8.66 -12.23 14.59
N LEU A 407 9.49 -11.23 14.31
CA LEU A 407 9.89 -10.89 12.95
C LEU A 407 10.58 -12.07 12.23
N LEU A 408 11.49 -12.78 12.91
CA LEU A 408 12.11 -13.98 12.34
C LEU A 408 11.09 -15.10 12.08
N GLN A 409 10.10 -15.29 12.96
CA GLN A 409 9.04 -16.28 12.75
C GLN A 409 8.21 -15.95 11.51
N TRP A 410 7.85 -14.68 11.32
CA TRP A 410 7.19 -14.24 10.08
C TRP A 410 8.09 -14.45 8.86
N MET A 411 9.36 -14.05 8.90
CA MET A 411 10.31 -14.29 7.79
C MET A 411 10.41 -15.77 7.42
N VAL A 412 10.36 -16.68 8.39
CA VAL A 412 10.34 -18.12 8.14
C VAL A 412 9.00 -18.56 7.54
N ALA A 413 7.88 -17.98 7.97
CA ALA A 413 6.54 -18.33 7.48
C ALA A 413 6.32 -17.94 6.02
N VAL A 414 6.93 -16.84 5.56
CA VAL A 414 6.85 -16.35 4.17
C VAL A 414 8.04 -16.79 3.31
N ASP A 415 8.78 -17.81 3.75
CA ASP A 415 9.97 -18.35 3.08
C ASP A 415 10.96 -17.26 2.60
N ASP A 416 11.22 -16.25 3.44
CA ASP A 416 11.94 -15.05 3.06
C ASP A 416 13.34 -15.37 2.49
N PRO A 417 13.62 -15.00 1.22
CA PRO A 417 14.89 -15.36 0.56
C PRO A 417 16.11 -14.77 1.26
N LEU A 418 15.93 -13.70 2.05
CA LEU A 418 17.00 -13.07 2.82
C LEU A 418 17.60 -14.01 3.88
N LEU A 419 16.84 -15.01 4.34
CA LEU A 419 17.33 -16.04 5.26
C LEU A 419 18.38 -16.97 4.62
N GLN A 420 18.44 -17.02 3.29
CA GLN A 420 19.43 -17.79 2.52
C GLN A 420 20.66 -16.96 2.14
N GLY A 421 20.67 -15.66 2.45
CA GLY A 421 21.72 -14.71 2.09
C GLY A 421 21.14 -13.53 1.30
N ARG A 422 22.01 -12.69 0.74
CA ARG A 422 21.59 -11.49 0.01
C ARG A 422 20.66 -11.83 -1.15
N VAL A 423 19.54 -11.11 -1.23
CA VAL A 423 18.53 -11.31 -2.28
C VAL A 423 19.13 -10.94 -3.65
N ARG A 424 18.91 -11.80 -4.65
CA ARG A 424 19.39 -11.57 -6.02
C ARG A 424 18.38 -10.70 -6.75
N LEU A 425 18.85 -9.58 -7.30
CA LEU A 425 18.01 -8.70 -8.11
C LEU A 425 17.74 -9.32 -9.49
N PRO A 426 16.57 -9.09 -10.11
CA PRO A 426 16.27 -9.61 -11.45
C PRO A 426 17.31 -9.21 -12.51
N TYR A 427 17.87 -8.00 -12.41
CA TYR A 427 18.98 -7.58 -13.28
C TYR A 427 20.24 -8.45 -13.10
N TYR A 428 20.58 -8.82 -11.87
CA TYR A 428 21.73 -9.69 -11.60
C TYR A 428 21.52 -11.06 -12.24
N GLU A 429 20.32 -11.63 -12.11
CA GLU A 429 20.00 -12.93 -12.72
C GLU A 429 20.10 -12.88 -14.25
N ARG A 430 19.48 -11.87 -14.87
CA ARG A 430 19.60 -11.65 -16.32
C ARG A 430 21.04 -11.46 -16.78
N ALA A 431 21.87 -10.78 -16.00
CA ALA A 431 23.28 -10.59 -16.31
C ALA A 431 24.08 -11.90 -16.21
N ILE A 432 23.76 -12.78 -15.25
CA ILE A 432 24.35 -14.11 -15.14
C ILE A 432 23.91 -15.00 -16.31
N ASP A 433 22.64 -14.97 -16.68
CA ASP A 433 22.11 -15.73 -17.82
C ASP A 433 22.72 -15.26 -19.15
N ASP A 434 22.84 -13.95 -19.36
CA ASP A 434 23.54 -13.40 -20.52
C ASP A 434 25.00 -13.88 -20.57
N PHE A 435 25.70 -13.86 -19.43
CA PHE A 435 27.08 -14.33 -19.36
C PHE A 435 27.22 -15.79 -19.83
N PHE A 436 26.30 -16.67 -19.43
CA PHE A 436 26.33 -18.08 -19.84
C PHE A 436 25.85 -18.31 -21.28
N THR A 437 24.82 -17.60 -21.73
CA THR A 437 24.21 -17.80 -23.07
C THR A 437 25.00 -17.12 -24.19
N THR A 438 25.64 -15.98 -23.92
CA THR A 438 26.47 -15.27 -24.89
C THR A 438 27.85 -15.92 -25.03
N SER A 439 28.37 -16.59 -23.99
CA SER A 439 29.62 -17.38 -24.06
C SER A 439 29.52 -18.61 -24.97
N THR A 440 28.31 -19.08 -25.30
CA THR A 440 28.07 -20.16 -26.28
C THR A 440 27.95 -19.70 -27.74
N ARG A 441 28.08 -18.39 -28.02
CA ARG A 441 28.02 -17.83 -29.39
C ARG A 441 29.39 -17.62 -30.04
N ILE A 442 30.47 -18.08 -29.41
CA ILE A 442 31.85 -18.11 -29.93
C ILE A 442 32.23 -19.55 -30.24
#